data_AF-A0A7J2IR67-F1
#
_entry.id   AF-A0A7J2IR67-F1
#
_cell.length_a   1.000
_cell.length_b   1.000
_cell.length_c   1.000
_cell.angle_alpha   90.00
_cell.angle_beta   90.00
_cell.angle_gamma   90.00
#
_symmetry.space_group_name_H-M   'P 1'
#
loop_
_entity.id
_entity.type
_entity.pdbx_description
1 polymer ?
#
loop_
_entity_poly.entity_id
_entity_poly.type
_entity_poly.pdbx_seq_one_letter_code
_entity_poly.pdbx_strand_id
1 'polypeptide(L)' 'MKCPFCGSLDNRVVDSRLSKDNTAIRRRRECL' A
#
# COMPACT_ATOMS: atom_id res chain seq x y z
N MET A 1 -2.45 5.29 6.68
CA MET A 1 -1.01 5.65 6.60
C MET A 1 -0.93 6.92 5.80
N LYS A 2 -0.21 7.92 6.30
CA LYS A 2 -0.06 9.19 5.60
C LYS A 2 0.68 8.97 4.27
N CYS A 3 0.11 9.45 3.16
CA CYS A 3 0.78 9.39 1.88
C CYS A 3 2.04 10.29 1.92
N PRO A 4 3.24 9.79 1.58
CA PRO A 4 4.45 10.59 1.60
C PRO A 4 4.49 11.65 0.49
N PHE A 5 3.65 11.53 -0.54
CA PHE A 5 3.61 12.46 -1.68
C PHE A 5 2.62 13.61 -1.48
N CYS A 6 1.36 13.32 -1.10
CA CYS A 6 0.33 14.34 -0.95
C CYS A 6 -0.06 14.63 0.51
N GLY A 7 0.39 13.82 1.47
CA GLY A 7 0.08 13.99 2.89
C GLY A 7 -1.32 13.53 3.31
N SER A 8 -2.13 12.97 2.42
CA SER A 8 -3.47 12.46 2.75
C SER A 8 -3.41 11.32 3.78
N LEU A 9 -4.36 11.29 4.70
CA LEU A 9 -4.52 10.20 5.66
C LEU A 9 -5.31 9.04 5.05
N ASP A 10 -6.21 9.37 4.12
CA ASP A 10 -7.08 8.45 3.42
C ASP A 10 -6.37 7.86 2.21
N ASN A 11 -6.27 6.53 2.22
CA ASN A 11 -5.68 5.74 1.15
C ASN A 11 -6.39 4.39 1.10
N ARG A 12 -6.63 3.87 -0.10
CA ARG A 12 -7.25 2.55 -0.31
C ARG A 12 -6.22 1.55 -0.81
N VAL A 13 -6.30 0.31 -0.36
CA VAL A 13 -5.50 -0.79 -0.91
C VAL A 13 -6.13 -1.22 -2.23
N VAL A 14 -5.34 -1.19 -3.30
CA VAL A 14 -5.80 -1.54 -4.66
C VAL A 14 -5.22 -2.85 -5.16
N ASP A 15 -4.11 -3.30 -4.59
CA ASP A 15 -3.49 -4.58 -4.96
C ASP A 15 -2.66 -5.13 -3.80
N SER A 16 -2.64 -6.44 -3.64
CA SER A 16 -1.87 -7.15 -2.61
C SER A 16 -1.18 -8.35 -3.20
N ARG A 17 0.15 -8.41 -3.05
CA ARG A 17 0.99 -9.49 -3.58
C ARG A 17 1.86 -10.07 -2.47
N LEU A 18 2.06 -11.37 -2.51
CA LEU A 18 3.03 -12.05 -1.65
C LEU A 18 4.44 -11.89 -2.21
N SER A 19 5.43 -11.75 -1.34
CA SER A 19 6.84 -11.87 -1.72
C SER A 19 7.10 -13.29 -2.21
N LYS A 20 8.09 -13.47 -3.09
CA LYS A 20 8.45 -14.80 -3.62
C LYS A 20 8.77 -15.81 -2.52
N ASP A 21 9.40 -15.34 -1.45
CA ASP A 21 9.79 -16.16 -0.29
C ASP A 21 8.65 -16.33 0.73
N ASN A 22 7.46 -15.81 0.43
CA ASN A 22 6.27 -15.81 1.29
C ASN A 22 6.47 -15.16 2.68
N THR A 23 7.55 -14.43 2.88
CA THR A 23 7.92 -13.77 4.15
C THR A 23 7.24 -12.42 4.37
N ALA A 24 6.71 -11.83 3.30
CA ALA A 24 6.12 -10.49 3.36
C ALA A 24 4.96 -10.33 2.37
N ILE A 25 4.04 -9.44 2.69
CA ILE A 25 2.94 -9.02 1.81
C ILE A 25 3.19 -7.57 1.40
N ARG A 26 3.33 -7.33 0.09
CA ARG A 26 3.41 -5.99 -0.49
C ARG A 26 2.01 -5.52 -0.86
N ARG A 27 1.60 -4.36 -0.36
CA ARG A 27 0.29 -3.76 -0.64
C ARG A 27 0.47 -2.45 -1.40
N ARG A 28 -0.08 -2.36 -2.61
CA ARG A 28 -0.15 -1.12 -3.38
C ARG A 28 -1.35 -0.33 -2.88
N ARG A 29 -1.14 0.95 -2.58
CA ARG A 29 -2.17 1.87 -2.12
C ARG A 29 -2.30 3.03 -3.09
N GLU A 30 -3.52 3.52 -3.25
CA GLU A 30 -3.83 4.75 -3.98
C GLU A 30 -4.49 5.75 -3.01
N CYS A 31 -4.17 7.03 -3.20
CA CYS A 31 -4.84 8.11 -2.49
C CYS A 31 -6.31 8.15 -2.89
N LEU A 32 -7.16 8.39 -1.91
CA LEU A 32 -8.59 8.66 -2.12
C LEU A 32 -8.82 10.16 -2.22
#